data_AF-A0A815AC23-F1
#
_entry.id   AF-A0A815AC23-F1
#
_cell.length_a   1.000
_cell.length_b   1.000
_cell.length_c   1.000
_cell.angle_alpha   90.00
_cell.angle_beta   90.00
_cell.angle_gamma   90.00
#
_symmetry.space_group_name_H-M   'P 1'
#
loop_
_entity.id
_entity.type
_entity.pdbx_description
1 polymer ?
#
loop_
_entity_poly.entity_id
_entity_poly.type
_entity_poly.pdbx_seq_one_letter_code
_entity_poly.pdbx_strand_id
1 'polypeptide(L)'
;MSFSHYRSRPTRTVVRYFDLIILIPNLIFLLFLIIKWYHTRTKLNFNKPLLFTVSCLIFIVSFVNIIRCLYSMIFAEQTSYAIGIILKILWLLVRFTLLCTELSLLVFGIYFGRSNPNRPWIKTIKILIISSICSLIYTITQGVLEFRGDTRPSSFQLTNYNLYSYGGMKFLLISSSIFLLMYIIIFFLPILCRQHRKFLPIRRSFYIYCFIMAIINGIQIIGTILNLTETTKFAMW
;
A
#
# COMPACT_ATOMS: atom_id res chain seq x y z
N MET A 1 2.07 50.54 -16.38
CA MET A 1 2.86 49.50 -17.06
C MET A 1 3.38 48.57 -15.99
N SER A 2 2.67 47.47 -15.77
CA SER A 2 2.60 46.77 -14.49
C SER A 2 3.18 45.36 -14.57
N PHE A 3 4.03 45.07 -13.57
CA PHE A 3 4.26 43.79 -12.91
C PHE A 3 4.88 42.64 -13.70
N SER A 4 6.19 42.50 -13.48
CA SER A 4 6.85 41.22 -13.28
C SER A 4 6.05 40.30 -12.34
N HIS A 5 5.70 39.10 -12.78
CA HIS A 5 5.41 38.00 -11.86
C HIS A 5 5.97 36.68 -12.38
N TYR A 6 7.07 36.28 -11.77
CA TYR A 6 7.54 34.91 -11.62
C TYR A 6 6.37 33.93 -11.45
N ARG A 7 6.23 32.98 -12.38
CA ARG A 7 5.83 31.63 -12.01
C ARG A 7 6.59 30.63 -12.86
N SER A 8 7.87 30.54 -12.51
CA SER A 8 8.66 29.32 -12.60
C SER A 8 7.75 28.09 -12.48
N ARG A 9 7.80 27.20 -13.47
CA ARG A 9 7.28 25.84 -13.39
C ARG A 9 8.36 24.93 -12.78
N PRO A 10 8.37 24.63 -11.46
CA PRO A 10 9.10 23.47 -10.98
C PRO A 10 8.21 22.61 -10.08
N THR A 11 7.40 21.72 -10.67
CA THR A 11 6.70 20.69 -9.88
C THR A 11 6.76 19.29 -10.50
N ARG A 12 7.19 19.14 -11.77
CA ARG A 12 7.32 17.82 -12.42
C ARG A 12 8.64 17.09 -12.11
N THR A 13 9.68 17.81 -11.69
CA THR A 13 10.98 17.19 -11.35
C THR A 13 10.89 16.39 -10.05
N VAL A 14 10.20 16.93 -9.04
CA VAL A 14 10.02 16.29 -7.72
C VAL A 14 9.29 14.94 -7.83
N VAL A 15 8.27 14.85 -8.69
CA VAL A 15 7.54 13.60 -8.95
C VAL A 15 8.47 12.54 -9.57
N ARG A 16 9.37 12.94 -10.48
CA ARG A 16 10.37 12.03 -11.06
C ARG A 16 11.36 11.51 -10.01
N TYR A 17 11.80 12.37 -9.09
CA TYR A 17 12.68 11.94 -8.00
C TYR A 17 11.99 10.95 -7.07
N PHE A 18 10.72 11.17 -6.70
CA PHE A 18 9.97 10.20 -5.89
C PHE A 18 9.76 8.88 -6.61
N ASP A 19 9.44 8.90 -7.91
CA ASP A 19 9.30 7.69 -8.71
C ASP A 19 10.62 6.92 -8.81
N LEU A 20 11.76 7.62 -8.93
CA LEU A 20 13.10 7.00 -8.91
C LEU A 20 13.46 6.41 -7.53
N ILE A 21 13.20 7.17 -6.45
CA ILE A 21 13.44 6.72 -5.07
C ILE A 21 12.62 5.47 -4.75
N ILE A 22 11.43 5.32 -5.34
CA ILE A 22 10.59 4.11 -5.19
C ILE A 22 11.04 2.99 -6.14
N LEU A 23 11.49 3.33 -7.36
CA LEU A 23 11.88 2.36 -8.39
C LEU A 23 13.16 1.61 -8.04
N ILE A 24 14.21 2.32 -7.61
CA ILE A 24 15.54 1.76 -7.33
C ILE A 24 15.49 0.61 -6.29
N PRO A 25 14.91 0.80 -5.08
CA PRO A 25 14.87 -0.27 -4.09
C PRO A 25 14.01 -1.44 -4.57
N ASN A 26 12.90 -1.18 -5.27
CA ASN A 26 12.04 -2.25 -5.82
C ASN A 26 12.77 -3.07 -6.89
N LEU A 27 13.58 -2.45 -7.76
CA LEU A 27 14.39 -3.14 -8.76
C LEU A 27 15.49 -4.00 -8.12
N ILE A 28 16.26 -3.43 -7.19
CA ILE A 28 17.31 -4.16 -6.47
C ILE A 28 16.72 -5.35 -5.73
N PHE A 29 15.59 -5.13 -5.06
CA PHE A 29 14.91 -6.16 -4.29
C PHE A 29 14.29 -7.25 -5.18
N LEU A 30 13.72 -6.89 -6.33
CA LEU A 30 13.20 -7.84 -7.31
C LEU A 30 14.34 -8.68 -7.92
N LEU A 31 15.46 -8.06 -8.28
CA LEU A 31 16.66 -8.78 -8.73
C LEU A 31 17.17 -9.74 -7.65
N PHE A 32 17.24 -9.29 -6.40
CA PHE A 32 17.61 -10.14 -5.27
C PHE A 32 16.66 -11.35 -5.13
N LEU A 33 15.34 -11.14 -5.26
CA LEU A 33 14.36 -12.23 -5.21
C LEU A 33 14.52 -13.20 -6.37
N ILE A 34 14.78 -12.73 -7.60
CA ILE A 34 14.98 -13.59 -8.78
C ILE A 34 16.26 -14.42 -8.62
N ILE A 35 17.37 -13.80 -8.20
CA ILE A 35 18.64 -14.48 -7.97
C ILE A 35 18.47 -15.53 -6.87
N LYS A 36 17.84 -15.16 -5.75
CA LYS A 36 17.57 -16.09 -4.65
C LYS A 36 16.65 -17.22 -5.09
N TRP A 37 15.62 -16.94 -5.89
CA TRP A 37 14.72 -17.96 -6.43
C TRP A 37 15.48 -18.95 -7.31
N TYR A 38 16.32 -18.45 -8.22
CA TYR A 38 17.15 -19.27 -9.10
C TYR A 38 18.11 -20.15 -8.29
N HIS A 39 18.80 -19.59 -7.30
CA HIS A 39 19.75 -20.33 -6.48
C HIS A 39 19.08 -21.31 -5.50
N THR A 40 17.86 -20.99 -5.04
CA THR A 40 17.11 -21.86 -4.12
C THR A 40 16.23 -22.86 -4.88
N ARG A 41 16.08 -22.80 -6.21
CA ARG A 41 15.27 -23.78 -6.98
C ARG A 41 15.71 -25.24 -6.73
N THR A 42 16.99 -25.47 -6.48
CA THR A 42 17.53 -26.81 -6.18
C THR A 42 17.29 -27.26 -4.73
N LYS A 43 16.89 -26.35 -3.83
CA LYS A 43 16.62 -26.61 -2.39
C LYS A 43 15.19 -26.24 -1.94
N LEU A 44 14.35 -25.72 -2.83
CA LEU A 44 12.96 -25.37 -2.58
C LEU A 44 12.11 -26.66 -2.57
N ASN A 45 12.33 -27.47 -1.53
CA ASN A 45 11.36 -28.49 -1.15
C ASN A 45 10.02 -27.79 -0.95
N PHE A 46 8.99 -28.23 -1.68
CA PHE A 46 7.57 -27.86 -1.56
C PHE A 46 7.01 -27.94 -0.12
N ASN A 47 7.80 -28.39 0.84
CA ASN A 47 7.49 -28.54 2.26
C ASN A 47 7.34 -27.22 3.05
N LYS A 48 7.64 -26.05 2.48
CA LYS A 48 7.43 -24.74 3.14
C LYS A 48 6.51 -23.80 2.34
N PRO A 49 5.22 -24.14 2.17
CA PRO A 49 4.29 -23.40 1.31
C PRO A 49 4.11 -21.94 1.73
N LEU A 50 4.24 -21.61 3.03
CA LEU A 50 4.15 -20.23 3.51
C LEU A 50 5.23 -19.32 2.91
N LEU A 51 6.49 -19.74 3.00
CA LEU A 51 7.61 -18.92 2.56
C LEU A 51 7.51 -18.66 1.05
N PHE A 52 7.09 -19.68 0.31
CA PHE A 52 6.84 -19.58 -1.12
C PHE A 52 5.73 -18.57 -1.43
N THR A 53 4.55 -18.71 -0.82
CA THR A 53 3.41 -17.81 -1.05
C THR A 53 3.72 -16.35 -0.72
N VAL A 54 4.32 -16.08 0.44
CA VAL A 54 4.67 -14.72 0.84
C VAL A 54 5.72 -14.12 -0.10
N SER A 55 6.69 -14.92 -0.54
CA SER A 55 7.69 -14.46 -1.52
C SER A 55 7.05 -14.14 -2.86
N CYS A 56 6.07 -14.93 -3.33
CA CYS A 56 5.33 -14.67 -4.55
C CYS A 56 4.50 -13.37 -4.46
N LEU A 57 3.81 -13.13 -3.33
CA LEU A 57 3.06 -11.88 -3.12
C LEU A 57 3.96 -10.65 -3.19
N ILE A 58 5.08 -10.70 -2.46
CA ILE A 58 6.06 -9.62 -2.42
C ILE A 58 6.67 -9.38 -3.82
N PHE A 59 6.88 -10.43 -4.60
CA PHE A 59 7.31 -10.33 -5.98
C PHE A 59 6.28 -9.61 -6.86
N ILE A 60 5.00 -9.98 -6.75
CA ILE A 60 3.90 -9.32 -7.48
C ILE A 60 3.82 -7.83 -7.13
N VAL A 61 3.88 -7.48 -5.83
CA VAL A 61 3.88 -6.08 -5.38
C VAL A 61 5.04 -5.30 -5.99
N SER A 62 6.25 -5.86 -5.95
CA SER A 62 7.45 -5.23 -6.50
C SER A 62 7.32 -5.00 -8.01
N PHE A 63 6.79 -5.99 -8.74
CA PHE A 63 6.56 -5.92 -10.18
C PHE A 63 5.54 -4.84 -10.56
N VAL A 64 4.39 -4.79 -9.88
CA VAL A 64 3.35 -3.78 -10.13
C VAL A 64 3.87 -2.36 -9.82
N ASN A 65 4.67 -2.21 -8.76
CA ASN A 65 5.31 -0.94 -8.42
C ASN A 65 6.28 -0.45 -9.51
N ILE A 66 7.09 -1.36 -10.07
CA ILE A 66 7.99 -1.03 -11.18
C ILE A 66 7.20 -0.57 -12.40
N ILE A 67 6.15 -1.30 -12.79
CA ILE A 67 5.28 -0.92 -13.92
C ILE A 67 4.70 0.48 -13.69
N ARG A 68 4.14 0.76 -12.50
CA ARG A 68 3.60 2.09 -12.18
C ARG A 68 4.64 3.19 -12.36
N CYS A 69 5.85 2.98 -11.85
CA CYS A 69 6.92 3.97 -11.94
C CYS A 69 7.40 4.17 -13.38
N LEU A 70 7.56 3.10 -14.16
CA LEU A 70 7.92 3.19 -15.57
C LEU A 70 6.87 3.94 -16.40
N TYR A 71 5.59 3.63 -16.20
CA TYR A 71 4.50 4.35 -16.88
C TYR A 71 4.48 5.83 -16.48
N SER A 72 4.67 6.15 -15.19
CA SER A 72 4.75 7.53 -14.71
C SER A 72 5.91 8.29 -15.38
N MET A 73 7.07 7.66 -15.53
CA MET A 73 8.25 8.27 -16.14
C MET A 73 8.13 8.44 -17.66
N ILE A 74 7.67 7.40 -18.38
CA ILE A 74 7.58 7.42 -19.85
C ILE A 74 6.56 8.47 -20.30
N PHE A 75 5.41 8.55 -19.63
CA PHE A 75 4.31 9.41 -20.03
C PHE A 75 4.27 10.74 -19.27
N ALA A 76 5.36 11.10 -18.57
CA ALA A 76 5.45 12.31 -17.75
C ALA A 76 5.22 13.62 -18.53
N GLU A 77 5.46 13.62 -19.84
CA GLU A 77 5.36 14.81 -20.71
C GLU A 77 4.09 14.80 -21.57
N GLN A 78 3.42 13.66 -21.70
CA GLN A 78 2.21 13.51 -22.50
C GLN A 78 0.97 13.77 -21.65
N THR A 79 0.18 14.76 -22.03
CA THR A 79 -1.06 15.15 -21.32
C THR A 79 -2.29 14.63 -22.05
N SER A 80 -2.38 13.32 -22.25
CA SER A 80 -3.59 12.67 -22.78
C SER A 80 -4.51 12.25 -21.64
N TYR A 81 -5.81 12.49 -21.77
CA TYR A 81 -6.82 12.08 -20.78
C TYR A 81 -6.74 10.57 -20.47
N ALA A 82 -6.53 9.74 -21.50
CA ALA A 82 -6.35 8.29 -21.35
C ALA A 82 -5.16 7.91 -20.45
N ILE A 83 -4.04 8.64 -20.54
CA ILE A 83 -2.85 8.39 -19.73
C ILE A 83 -3.14 8.69 -18.26
N GLY A 84 -3.88 9.77 -17.97
CA GLY A 84 -4.30 10.11 -16.61
C GLY A 84 -5.13 9.00 -15.95
N ILE A 85 -6.05 8.40 -16.70
CA ILE A 85 -6.86 7.26 -16.21
C ILE A 85 -5.97 6.04 -15.94
N ILE A 86 -5.06 5.70 -16.86
CA ILE A 86 -4.15 4.56 -16.72
C ILE A 86 -3.28 4.72 -15.46
N LEU A 87 -2.73 5.91 -15.22
CA LEU A 87 -1.92 6.18 -14.03
C LEU A 87 -2.73 6.07 -12.73
N LYS A 88 -4.00 6.52 -12.72
CA LYS A 88 -4.93 6.32 -11.60
C LYS A 88 -5.19 4.83 -11.34
N ILE A 89 -5.46 4.05 -12.40
CA ILE A 89 -5.69 2.59 -12.31
C ILE A 89 -4.44 1.87 -11.79
N LEU A 90 -3.25 2.20 -12.30
CA LEU A 90 -1.98 1.61 -11.86
C LEU A 90 -1.70 1.89 -10.39
N TRP A 91 -1.96 3.11 -9.93
CA TRP A 91 -1.85 3.46 -8.53
C TRP A 91 -2.84 2.69 -7.65
N LEU A 92 -4.08 2.51 -8.14
CA LEU A 92 -5.10 1.74 -7.44
C LEU A 92 -4.72 0.26 -7.36
N LEU A 93 -4.09 -0.28 -8.40
CA LEU A 93 -3.56 -1.64 -8.45
C LEU A 93 -2.38 -1.86 -7.47
N VAL A 94 -1.47 -0.89 -7.37
CA VAL A 94 -0.39 -0.92 -6.36
C VAL A 94 -0.98 -1.03 -4.96
N ARG A 95 -2.01 -0.25 -4.65
CA ARG A 95 -2.65 -0.28 -3.33
C ARG A 95 -3.35 -1.58 -3.02
N PHE A 96 -4.07 -2.10 -4.00
CA PHE A 96 -4.70 -3.41 -3.89
C PHE A 96 -3.67 -4.49 -3.54
N THR A 97 -2.58 -4.56 -4.31
CA THR A 97 -1.56 -5.59 -4.11
C THR A 97 -0.81 -5.43 -2.78
N LEU A 98 -0.54 -4.19 -2.35
CA LEU A 98 0.07 -3.89 -1.06
C LEU A 98 -0.85 -4.30 0.09
N LEU A 99 -2.12 -3.89 0.07
CA LEU A 99 -3.09 -4.22 1.12
C LEU A 99 -3.37 -5.73 1.18
N CYS A 100 -3.46 -6.39 0.02
CA CYS A 100 -3.61 -7.86 -0.05
C CYS A 100 -2.43 -8.57 0.62
N THR A 101 -1.21 -8.09 0.36
CA THR A 101 0.01 -8.64 0.96
C THR A 101 0.06 -8.40 2.46
N GLU A 102 -0.30 -7.19 2.89
CA GLU A 102 -0.37 -6.80 4.30
C GLU A 102 -1.36 -7.66 5.09
N LEU A 103 -2.60 -7.79 4.61
CA LEU A 103 -3.63 -8.63 5.23
C LEU A 103 -3.22 -10.11 5.23
N SER A 104 -2.61 -10.59 4.14
CA SER A 104 -2.10 -11.96 4.07
C SER A 104 -1.02 -12.19 5.12
N LEU A 105 -0.05 -11.28 5.27
CA LEU A 105 1.01 -11.36 6.27
C LEU A 105 0.48 -11.32 7.70
N LEU A 106 -0.52 -10.47 7.95
CA LEU A 106 -1.18 -10.37 9.25
C LEU A 106 -1.85 -11.70 9.63
N VAL A 107 -2.72 -12.22 8.75
CA VAL A 107 -3.45 -13.47 9.01
C VAL A 107 -2.47 -14.65 9.10
N PHE A 108 -1.44 -14.69 8.26
CA PHE A 108 -0.39 -15.71 8.36
C PHE A 108 0.37 -15.63 9.68
N GLY A 109 0.75 -14.45 10.14
CA GLY A 109 1.48 -14.31 11.39
C GLY A 109 0.68 -14.77 12.60
N ILE A 110 -0.62 -14.46 12.64
CA ILE A 110 -1.53 -14.96 13.70
C ILE A 110 -1.70 -16.48 13.58
N TYR A 111 -1.92 -17.00 12.36
CA TYR A 111 -2.24 -18.42 12.15
C TYR A 111 -1.03 -19.35 12.34
N PHE A 112 0.19 -18.90 12.05
CA PHE A 112 1.41 -19.68 12.30
C PHE A 112 1.78 -19.79 13.79
N GLY A 113 1.17 -19.00 14.67
CA GLY A 113 1.18 -19.28 16.12
C GLY A 113 0.37 -20.53 16.50
N ARG A 114 -0.53 -21.01 15.62
CA ARG A 114 -1.58 -21.99 15.95
C ARG A 114 -1.49 -23.31 15.17
N SER A 115 -0.80 -23.40 14.04
CA SER A 115 -1.05 -24.48 13.09
C SER A 115 -0.31 -25.80 13.38
N ASN A 116 -1.09 -26.82 13.70
CA ASN A 116 -0.75 -28.24 13.55
C ASN A 116 -0.43 -28.59 12.08
N PRO A 117 0.49 -29.55 11.83
CA PRO A 117 1.15 -29.78 10.53
C PRO A 117 0.28 -30.30 9.37
N ASN A 118 -1.02 -30.50 9.55
CA ASN A 118 -1.87 -31.10 8.51
C ASN A 118 -2.24 -30.09 7.39
N ARG A 119 -1.76 -30.38 6.17
CA ARG A 119 -2.00 -29.73 4.87
C ARG A 119 -1.91 -28.19 4.87
N PRO A 120 -0.72 -27.62 5.08
CA PRO A 120 -0.52 -26.17 5.18
C PRO A 120 -0.86 -25.38 3.91
N TRP A 121 -0.73 -25.98 2.72
CA TRP A 121 -1.03 -25.34 1.42
C TRP A 121 -2.50 -24.89 1.27
N ILE A 122 -3.47 -25.77 1.58
CA ILE A 122 -4.90 -25.50 1.37
C ILE A 122 -5.37 -24.37 2.30
N LYS A 123 -4.90 -24.39 3.56
CA LYS A 123 -5.16 -23.32 4.54
C LYS A 123 -4.58 -21.99 4.07
N THR A 124 -3.37 -22.03 3.49
CA THR A 124 -2.68 -20.84 2.99
C THR A 124 -3.47 -20.19 1.85
N ILE A 125 -3.93 -20.96 0.88
CA ILE A 125 -4.74 -20.44 -0.24
C ILE A 125 -6.04 -19.80 0.26
N LYS A 126 -6.74 -20.42 1.21
CA LYS A 126 -7.97 -19.84 1.76
C LYS A 126 -7.74 -18.46 2.37
N ILE A 127 -6.64 -18.30 3.11
CA ILE A 127 -6.24 -17.02 3.70
C ILE A 127 -5.95 -15.97 2.61
N LEU A 128 -5.25 -16.35 1.54
CA LEU A 128 -4.99 -15.47 0.40
C LEU A 128 -6.29 -15.03 -0.27
N ILE A 129 -7.21 -15.95 -0.50
CA ILE A 129 -8.49 -15.64 -1.15
C ILE A 129 -9.27 -14.64 -0.31
N ILE A 130 -9.37 -14.86 1.01
CA ILE A 130 -10.06 -13.93 1.92
C ILE A 130 -9.38 -12.56 1.91
N SER A 131 -8.05 -12.53 2.04
CA SER A 131 -7.27 -11.27 2.03
C SER A 131 -7.42 -10.51 0.71
N SER A 132 -7.44 -11.25 -0.41
CA SER A 132 -7.67 -10.70 -1.75
C SER A 132 -9.08 -10.11 -1.88
N ILE A 133 -10.12 -10.82 -1.44
CA ILE A 133 -11.50 -10.31 -1.47
C ILE A 133 -11.64 -9.04 -0.61
N CYS A 134 -11.12 -9.06 0.63
CA CYS A 134 -11.16 -7.89 1.50
C CYS A 134 -10.43 -6.69 0.88
N SER A 135 -9.23 -6.90 0.35
CA SER A 135 -8.45 -5.84 -0.29
C SER A 135 -9.11 -5.33 -1.59
N LEU A 136 -9.81 -6.20 -2.32
CA LEU A 136 -10.55 -5.84 -3.53
C LEU A 136 -11.73 -4.94 -3.17
N ILE A 137 -12.54 -5.31 -2.17
CA ILE A 137 -13.66 -4.48 -1.69
C ILE A 137 -13.15 -3.09 -1.28
N TYR A 138 -12.09 -3.05 -0.45
CA TYR A 138 -11.46 -1.79 -0.04
C TYR A 138 -11.02 -0.95 -1.24
N THR A 139 -10.36 -1.57 -2.20
CA THR A 139 -9.83 -0.89 -3.38
C THR A 139 -10.95 -0.38 -4.29
N ILE A 140 -12.03 -1.15 -4.48
CA ILE A 140 -13.20 -0.69 -5.24
C ILE A 140 -13.86 0.50 -4.55
N THR A 141 -14.09 0.43 -3.23
CA THR A 141 -14.65 1.55 -2.48
C THR A 141 -13.78 2.80 -2.61
N GLN A 142 -12.46 2.65 -2.48
CA GLN A 142 -11.52 3.74 -2.66
C GLN A 142 -11.54 4.30 -4.09
N GLY A 143 -11.52 3.43 -5.09
CA GLY A 143 -11.56 3.82 -6.50
C GLY A 143 -12.83 4.59 -6.84
N VAL A 144 -14.00 4.10 -6.42
CA VAL A 144 -15.28 4.79 -6.65
C VAL A 144 -15.27 6.20 -6.05
N LEU A 145 -14.73 6.37 -4.83
CA LEU A 145 -14.63 7.69 -4.19
C LEU A 145 -13.66 8.63 -4.91
N GLU A 146 -12.58 8.09 -5.47
CA GLU A 146 -11.59 8.86 -6.20
C GLU A 146 -12.10 9.33 -7.56
N PHE A 147 -12.80 8.46 -8.31
CA PHE A 147 -13.42 8.80 -9.59
C PHE A 147 -14.67 9.66 -9.45
N ARG A 148 -15.49 9.47 -8.40
CA ARG A 148 -16.74 10.24 -8.21
C ARG A 148 -16.52 11.65 -7.65
N GLY A 149 -15.40 11.86 -6.96
CA GLY A 149 -15.03 13.16 -6.40
C GLY A 149 -14.62 14.23 -7.43
N ASP A 150 -14.51 13.88 -8.72
CA ASP A 150 -14.19 14.78 -9.84
C ASP A 150 -15.39 15.65 -10.30
N THR A 151 -16.51 15.68 -9.57
CA THR A 151 -17.76 16.36 -9.97
C THR A 151 -17.87 17.84 -9.56
N ARG A 152 -16.80 18.49 -9.07
CA ARG A 152 -16.74 19.96 -8.90
C ARG A 152 -16.01 20.59 -10.10
N PRO A 153 -16.52 21.69 -10.68
CA PRO A 153 -16.04 22.20 -11.96
C PRO A 153 -14.59 22.68 -11.87
N SER A 154 -13.73 22.01 -12.64
CA SER A 154 -12.69 22.51 -13.57
C SER A 154 -12.15 23.97 -13.49
N SER A 155 -12.07 24.62 -12.32
CA SER A 155 -11.33 25.89 -12.15
C SER A 155 -10.22 25.81 -11.10
N PHE A 156 -10.10 24.70 -10.37
CA PHE A 156 -9.10 24.52 -9.30
C PHE A 156 -8.17 23.32 -9.53
N GLN A 157 -7.88 22.99 -10.80
CA GLN A 157 -6.82 22.04 -11.18
C GLN A 157 -5.40 22.65 -11.09
N LEU A 158 -5.24 23.82 -10.46
CA LEU A 158 -3.99 24.58 -10.42
C LEU A 158 -3.05 24.24 -9.26
N THR A 159 -3.46 23.40 -8.31
CA THR A 159 -2.56 22.86 -7.27
C THR A 159 -2.18 21.43 -7.62
N ASN A 160 -0.99 21.31 -8.21
CA ASN A 160 -0.35 20.12 -8.79
C ASN A 160 -0.13 18.89 -7.86
N TYR A 161 -0.87 18.73 -6.76
CA TYR A 161 -0.62 17.70 -5.75
C TYR A 161 -1.87 17.09 -5.08
N ASN A 162 -3.03 17.08 -5.75
CA ASN A 162 -4.20 16.34 -5.24
C ASN A 162 -4.11 14.86 -5.60
N LEU A 163 -3.32 14.11 -4.82
CA LEU A 163 -3.19 12.65 -4.91
C LEU A 163 -4.51 11.91 -4.58
N TYR A 164 -5.53 12.62 -4.09
CA TYR A 164 -6.83 12.10 -3.70
C TYR A 164 -7.93 13.13 -3.90
N SER A 165 -9.09 12.67 -4.32
CA SER A 165 -10.34 13.44 -4.22
C SER A 165 -10.76 13.57 -2.74
N TYR A 166 -11.48 14.64 -2.41
CA TYR A 166 -11.89 14.95 -1.02
C TYR A 166 -12.59 13.77 -0.30
N GLY A 167 -13.41 12.99 -1.03
CA GLY A 167 -14.03 11.77 -0.51
C GLY A 167 -13.02 10.65 -0.21
N GLY A 168 -12.04 10.46 -1.08
CA GLY A 168 -10.96 9.48 -0.91
C GLY A 168 -10.04 9.81 0.27
N MET A 169 -9.82 11.09 0.57
CA MET A 169 -9.06 11.52 1.75
C MET A 169 -9.75 11.13 3.05
N LYS A 170 -11.06 11.36 3.17
CA LYS A 170 -11.85 10.98 4.35
C LYS A 170 -11.86 9.46 4.54
N PHE A 171 -12.05 8.71 3.46
CA PHE A 171 -12.00 7.26 3.51
C PHE A 171 -10.61 6.75 3.90
N LEU A 172 -9.54 7.38 3.40
CA LEU A 172 -8.18 7.03 3.80
C LEU A 172 -7.96 7.25 5.29
N LEU A 173 -8.43 8.37 5.83
CA LEU A 173 -8.29 8.69 7.26
C LEU A 173 -8.99 7.64 8.14
N ILE A 174 -10.24 7.30 7.81
CA ILE A 174 -11.04 6.33 8.57
C ILE A 174 -10.38 4.95 8.49
N SER A 175 -10.03 4.50 7.28
CA SER A 175 -9.42 3.18 7.10
C SER A 175 -8.05 3.05 7.75
N SER A 176 -7.19 4.06 7.64
CA SER A 176 -5.88 4.07 8.31
C SER A 176 -6.02 4.06 9.84
N SER A 177 -7.07 4.71 10.37
CA SER A 177 -7.40 4.67 11.81
C SER A 177 -7.81 3.27 12.27
N ILE A 178 -8.64 2.58 11.48
CA ILE A 178 -9.05 1.19 11.76
C ILE A 178 -7.83 0.26 11.70
N PHE A 179 -6.97 0.38 10.68
CA PHE A 179 -5.76 -0.43 10.57
C PHE A 179 -4.77 -0.15 11.70
N LEU A 180 -4.55 1.12 12.06
CA LEU A 180 -3.73 1.49 13.22
C LEU A 180 -4.23 0.81 14.50
N LEU A 181 -5.53 0.92 14.79
CA LEU A 181 -6.14 0.35 15.98
C LEU A 181 -6.01 -1.17 16.00
N MET A 182 -6.24 -1.82 14.85
CA MET A 182 -6.02 -3.26 14.69
C MET A 182 -4.57 -3.66 14.97
N TYR A 183 -3.57 -2.94 14.46
CA TYR A 183 -2.16 -3.23 14.71
C TYR A 183 -1.74 -3.01 16.16
N ILE A 184 -2.25 -1.96 16.80
CA ILE A 184 -2.02 -1.69 18.22
C ILE A 184 -2.60 -2.83 19.08
N ILE A 185 -3.82 -3.27 18.81
CA ILE A 185 -4.44 -4.41 19.52
C ILE A 185 -3.57 -5.67 19.37
N ILE A 186 -3.11 -5.98 18.16
CA ILE A 186 -2.25 -7.15 17.91
C ILE A 186 -0.90 -7.01 18.64
N PHE A 187 -0.34 -5.80 18.69
CA PHE A 187 0.93 -5.53 19.38
C PHE A 187 0.81 -5.69 20.91
N PHE A 188 -0.29 -5.24 21.51
CA PHE A 188 -0.56 -5.37 22.95
C PHE A 188 -1.17 -6.71 23.36
N LEU A 189 -1.57 -7.55 22.40
CA LEU A 189 -2.08 -8.90 22.60
C LEU A 189 -1.26 -9.77 23.59
N PRO A 190 0.10 -9.80 23.58
CA PRO A 190 0.87 -10.57 24.55
C PRO A 190 0.72 -10.09 26.00
N ILE A 191 0.40 -8.81 26.21
CA ILE A 191 0.18 -8.21 27.53
C ILE A 191 -1.27 -8.47 27.97
N LEU A 192 -2.24 -8.33 27.05
CA LEU A 192 -3.68 -8.54 27.33
C LEU A 192 -4.04 -10.02 27.57
N CYS A 193 -3.44 -10.96 26.83
CA CYS A 193 -3.79 -12.38 26.89
C CYS A 193 -2.78 -13.23 27.69
N ARG A 194 -2.36 -12.75 28.87
CA ARG A 194 -1.37 -13.41 29.74
C ARG A 194 -1.73 -14.87 30.10
N GLN A 195 -3.03 -15.18 30.22
CA GLN A 195 -3.54 -16.53 30.53
C GLN A 195 -3.59 -17.49 29.32
N HIS A 196 -3.66 -16.98 28.09
CA HIS A 196 -3.82 -17.77 26.86
C HIS A 196 -2.57 -17.74 25.98
N ARG A 197 -1.37 -17.84 26.60
CA ARG A 197 -0.05 -17.83 25.92
C ARG A 197 0.10 -18.80 24.74
N LYS A 198 -0.70 -19.87 24.70
CA LYS A 198 -0.72 -20.86 23.61
C LYS A 198 -1.29 -20.33 22.28
N PHE A 199 -1.95 -19.18 22.28
CA PHE A 199 -2.56 -18.57 21.08
C PHE A 199 -1.74 -17.45 20.45
N LEU A 200 -0.59 -17.10 21.04
CA LEU A 200 0.20 -15.95 20.61
C LEU A 200 1.27 -16.34 19.57
N PRO A 201 1.53 -15.49 18.57
CA PRO A 201 2.60 -15.71 17.60
C PRO A 201 3.95 -15.78 18.31
N ILE A 202 4.73 -16.83 17.99
CA ILE A 202 5.96 -17.20 18.71
C ILE A 202 7.16 -16.33 18.29
N ARG A 203 7.13 -15.72 17.10
CA ARG A 203 8.29 -15.00 16.52
C ARG A 203 8.24 -13.51 16.81
N ARG A 204 9.32 -12.99 17.42
CA ARG A 204 9.52 -11.55 17.69
C ARG A 204 9.42 -10.67 16.44
N SER A 205 9.84 -11.19 15.29
CA SER A 205 9.77 -10.48 14.00
C SER A 205 8.35 -10.09 13.59
N PHE A 206 7.33 -10.86 14.00
CA PHE A 206 5.94 -10.53 13.70
C PHE A 206 5.47 -9.29 14.47
N TYR A 207 5.83 -9.16 15.75
CA TYR A 207 5.48 -7.98 16.54
C TYR A 207 6.20 -6.72 16.06
N ILE A 208 7.46 -6.85 15.63
CA ILE A 208 8.20 -5.74 15.01
C ILE A 208 7.50 -5.29 13.72
N TYR A 209 7.05 -6.23 12.89
CA TYR A 209 6.26 -5.91 11.70
C TYR A 209 4.97 -5.15 12.05
N CYS A 210 4.17 -5.63 13.01
CA CYS A 210 2.95 -4.95 13.44
C CYS A 210 3.22 -3.54 13.99
N PHE A 211 4.32 -3.37 14.73
CA PHE A 211 4.73 -2.06 15.25
C PHE A 211 5.11 -1.08 14.13
N ILE A 212 5.90 -1.52 13.15
CA ILE A 212 6.25 -0.71 11.98
C ILE A 212 4.99 -0.33 11.20
N MET A 213 4.07 -1.28 10.98
CA MET A 213 2.80 -1.01 10.29
C MET A 213 1.90 -0.04 11.05
N ALA A 214 1.89 -0.09 12.39
CA ALA A 214 1.21 0.91 13.22
C ALA A 214 1.82 2.30 13.01
N ILE A 215 3.15 2.44 13.02
CA ILE A 215 3.82 3.72 12.75
C ILE A 215 3.45 4.26 11.35
N ILE A 216 3.50 3.41 10.32
CA ILE A 216 3.16 3.82 8.94
C ILE A 216 1.72 4.33 8.87
N ASN A 217 0.75 3.61 9.45
CA ASN A 217 -0.64 4.05 9.49
C ASN A 217 -0.81 5.34 10.31
N GLY A 218 -0.04 5.53 11.38
CA GLY A 218 -0.01 6.78 12.15
C GLY A 218 0.48 7.98 11.34
N ILE A 219 1.59 7.82 10.61
CA ILE A 219 2.11 8.85 9.69
C ILE A 219 1.09 9.16 8.59
N GLN A 220 0.40 8.14 8.08
CA GLN A 220 -0.65 8.29 7.07
C GLN A 220 -1.86 9.07 7.59
N ILE A 221 -2.27 8.87 8.85
CA ILE A 221 -3.30 9.68 9.52
C ILE A 221 -2.85 11.14 9.63
N ILE A 222 -1.62 11.39 10.09
CA ILE A 222 -1.09 12.76 10.19
C ILE A 222 -1.06 13.44 8.82
N GLY A 223 -0.57 12.75 7.79
CA GLY A 223 -0.51 13.26 6.42
C GLY A 223 -1.90 13.56 5.83
N THR A 224 -2.90 12.72 6.13
CA THR A 224 -4.28 12.97 5.67
C THR A 224 -4.96 14.10 6.41
N ILE A 225 -4.76 14.22 7.73
CA ILE A 225 -5.27 15.35 8.52
C ILE A 225 -4.69 16.65 7.99
N LEU A 226 -3.36 16.71 7.80
CA LEU A 226 -2.69 17.91 7.28
C LEU A 226 -3.30 18.33 5.93
N ASN A 227 -3.47 17.38 5.01
CA ASN A 227 -4.06 17.65 3.69
C ASN A 227 -5.53 18.10 3.79
N LEU A 228 -6.30 17.53 4.72
CA LEU A 228 -7.69 17.92 4.95
C LEU A 228 -7.80 19.34 5.57
N THR A 229 -6.88 19.72 6.46
CA THR A 229 -6.86 21.06 7.04
C THR A 229 -6.52 22.13 6.01
N GLU A 230 -5.62 21.84 5.06
CA GLU A 230 -5.32 22.77 3.98
C GLU A 230 -6.52 22.94 3.05
N THR A 231 -7.13 21.83 2.59
CA THR A 231 -8.32 21.91 1.71
C THR A 231 -9.52 22.61 2.33
N THR A 232 -9.72 22.49 3.65
CA THR A 232 -10.81 23.19 4.36
C THR A 232 -10.55 24.68 4.54
N LYS A 233 -9.30 25.09 4.79
CA LYS A 233 -8.93 26.52 4.81
C LYS A 233 -9.21 27.19 3.47
N PHE A 234 -8.87 26.55 2.35
CA PHE A 234 -9.14 27.09 1.01
C PHE A 234 -10.62 27.13 0.62
N ALA A 235 -11.49 26.38 1.30
CA ALA A 235 -12.93 26.40 1.03
C ALA A 235 -13.69 27.50 1.79
N MET A 236 -13.04 28.20 2.73
CA MET A 236 -13.62 29.30 3.50
C MET A 236 -13.29 30.69 2.93
N TRP A 237 -12.46 30.78 1.88
CA TRP A 237 -12.15 31.99 1.13
C TRP A 237 -12.70 31.87 -0.30
#